data_AF-A0A401RPU2-F1
#
_entry.id   AF-A0A401RPU2-F1
#
_cell.length_a   1.000
_cell.length_b   1.000
_cell.length_c   1.000
_cell.angle_alpha   90.00
_cell.angle_beta   90.00
_cell.angle_gamma   90.00
#
_symmetry.space_group_name_H-M   'P 1'
#
loop_
_entity.id
_entity.type
_entity.pdbx_description
1 polymer ?
#
loop_
_entity_poly.entity_id
_entity_poly.type
_entity_poly.pdbx_seq_one_letter_code
_entity_poly.pdbx_strand_id
1 'polypeptide(L)'
;VFPVPFVLLVGLTIFSLLPPSTNLLAIQLLVPDFLCEGLLRWEDDTDLPYPPPQREPNIYMVPQGIKPILQRTAIEVLAWGLRNLKSYQLASVSSPSLIVECGGQMVQSSVIKNAKKNPNFSTSVLFMEVRLPKEELYCPPITVKVIDNRQFGRRPVVGQCTIRSLADFYCDPYTERRDSAAALQSDERSPSFRDDVLIDIDDRQPLIASQFAGCMTSSTLNKFSSMSSLHEDEFVDWWSKFYASTGDTSKCGTYLEKGLDTLQVYNVELEKVEVFEGLTDFCRTFPLHRGKTQGEDEDPSVVGEFKGSFKIYALPEDPSVPNPPQQFHQLPASGLQECLVRVYVIQAFGLQPKDSNGKCDPYVKVSLGKRSVSDQDNYIPCTLDPEFGRMYELTGNLPIDKDLKVTLYDYDLLSKDEKIGETVIDLENRFLSRFGARCGLPQTYSISGPNRWRDQLRPSQLLHIYAQRQGYKLPVITDSKITLAGEEFLLADFEDGKPLGTHLGPPDERLALYVLHKQGLVPEHVETRALFSPLQPDIEQVSARFCCE
;
A
#
# COMPACT_ATOMS: atom_id res chain seq x y z
N VAL A 1 28.63 25.68 25.21
CA VAL A 1 28.05 25.46 26.55
C VAL A 1 26.77 24.65 26.37
N PHE A 2 26.90 23.33 26.29
CA PHE A 2 25.75 22.43 26.39
C PHE A 2 25.40 22.26 27.87
N PRO A 3 24.12 22.11 28.22
CA PRO A 3 23.75 21.95 29.61
C PRO A 3 24.27 20.60 30.12
N VAL A 4 24.74 20.62 31.37
CA VAL A 4 25.27 19.50 32.17
C VAL A 4 24.45 18.17 32.13
N PRO A 5 23.13 18.12 31.83
CA PRO A 5 22.40 16.86 31.74
C PRO A 5 22.81 15.94 30.58
N PHE A 6 23.44 16.47 29.52
CA PHE A 6 23.72 15.69 28.30
C PHE A 6 24.92 14.73 28.47
N VAL A 7 25.88 15.08 29.32
CA VAL A 7 27.10 14.28 29.55
C VAL A 7 26.83 13.10 30.50
N LEU A 8 25.92 13.28 31.46
CA LEU A 8 25.48 12.22 32.38
C LEU A 8 24.71 11.10 31.67
N LEU A 9 23.96 11.44 30.62
CA LEU A 9 23.15 10.47 29.88
C LEU A 9 24.02 9.44 29.13
N VAL A 10 25.12 9.90 28.52
CA VAL A 10 26.04 9.06 27.74
C VAL A 10 26.90 8.16 28.65
N GLY A 11 27.34 8.68 29.80
CA GLY A 11 28.11 7.89 30.77
C GLY A 11 27.33 6.73 31.38
N LEU A 12 26.03 6.91 31.66
CA LEU A 12 25.18 5.88 32.29
C LEU A 12 24.70 4.81 31.29
N THR A 13 24.60 5.11 29.99
CA THR A 13 24.23 4.11 28.98
C THR A 13 25.35 3.11 28.72
N ILE A 14 26.61 3.53 28.80
CA ILE A 14 27.77 2.65 28.58
C ILE A 14 27.96 1.67 29.75
N PHE A 15 27.64 2.08 30.98
CA PHE A 15 27.80 1.23 32.18
C PHE A 15 26.76 0.09 32.30
N SER A 16 25.64 0.18 31.59
CA SER A 16 24.52 -0.78 31.73
C SER A 16 24.50 -1.89 30.68
N LEU A 17 25.45 -1.90 29.74
CA LEU A 17 25.50 -2.84 28.62
C LEU A 17 26.68 -3.84 28.64
N LEU A 18 27.54 -3.82 29.65
CA LEU A 18 28.68 -4.75 29.74
C LEU A 18 28.52 -5.77 30.88
N PRO A 19 28.78 -7.07 30.64
CA PRO A 19 28.76 -8.09 31.68
C PRO A 19 29.93 -7.90 32.67
N PRO A 20 29.77 -8.35 33.93
CA PRO A 20 30.63 -7.97 35.07
C PRO A 20 32.05 -8.56 35.07
N SER A 21 32.59 -9.01 33.93
CA SER A 21 33.91 -9.65 33.84
C SER A 21 34.85 -9.06 32.79
N THR A 22 34.57 -7.88 32.23
CA THR A 22 35.52 -7.22 31.33
C THR A 22 36.53 -6.37 32.09
N ASN A 23 37.80 -6.80 32.05
CA ASN A 23 38.94 -6.14 32.67
C ASN A 23 39.06 -4.66 32.22
N LEU A 24 39.42 -3.81 33.18
CA LEU A 24 39.64 -2.35 33.12
C LEU A 24 40.55 -1.82 31.99
N LEU A 25 41.15 -2.67 31.17
CA LEU A 25 42.02 -2.29 30.05
C LEU A 25 41.26 -1.98 28.74
N ALA A 26 39.99 -2.37 28.61
CA ALA A 26 39.22 -2.13 27.37
C ALA A 26 38.63 -0.70 27.27
N ILE A 27 38.52 0.03 28.38
CA ILE A 27 37.92 1.38 28.43
C ILE A 27 38.87 2.44 27.83
N GLN A 28 40.17 2.13 27.72
CA GLN A 28 41.19 3.10 27.29
C GLN A 28 41.31 3.27 25.76
N LEU A 29 40.54 2.52 24.95
CA LEU A 29 40.73 2.46 23.49
C LEU A 29 39.57 3.01 22.65
N LEU A 30 38.48 3.53 23.25
CA LEU A 30 37.27 3.90 22.49
C LEU A 30 36.87 5.38 22.50
N VAL A 31 37.65 6.29 23.10
CA VAL A 31 37.43 7.74 22.90
C VAL A 31 38.75 8.54 22.88
N PRO A 32 39.55 8.47 21.81
CA PRO A 32 40.47 9.57 21.49
C PRO A 32 39.80 10.43 20.41
N ASP A 33 39.35 11.62 20.79
CA ASP A 33 39.34 12.86 19.95
C ASP A 33 38.19 13.83 20.24
N PHE A 34 37.18 13.47 21.04
CA PHE A 34 36.08 14.41 21.36
C PHE A 34 36.25 15.21 22.66
N LEU A 35 37.37 15.02 23.38
CA LEU A 35 37.62 15.65 24.69
C LEU A 35 38.87 16.56 24.72
N CYS A 36 39.48 16.86 23.58
CA CYS A 36 40.59 17.80 23.49
C CYS A 36 40.15 19.09 22.78
N GLU A 37 39.39 19.93 23.49
CA GLU A 37 39.59 21.39 23.55
C GLU A 37 38.42 22.04 24.29
N GLY A 38 38.71 22.67 25.43
CA GLY A 38 37.79 23.58 26.10
C GLY A 38 37.26 23.11 27.46
N LEU A 39 38.12 23.26 28.48
CA LEU A 39 37.75 23.57 29.87
C LEU A 39 36.71 22.65 30.54
N LEU A 40 37.19 21.65 31.28
CA LEU A 40 36.71 21.32 32.63
C LEU A 40 37.79 20.43 33.28
N ARG A 41 38.72 21.04 34.02
CA ARG A 41 39.50 20.30 35.02
C ARG A 41 38.53 19.92 36.12
N TRP A 42 38.27 18.62 36.30
CA TRP A 42 37.63 18.14 37.51
C TRP A 42 38.73 18.14 38.57
N GLU A 43 38.59 18.99 39.58
CA GLU A 43 39.37 18.85 40.80
C GLU A 43 38.92 17.54 41.46
N ASP A 44 39.87 16.67 41.81
CA ASP A 44 39.67 15.30 42.31
C ASP A 44 38.95 15.19 43.69
N ASP A 45 38.20 16.22 44.11
CA ASP A 45 37.63 16.32 45.46
C ASP A 45 36.23 16.98 45.51
N THR A 46 35.46 16.96 44.42
CA THR A 46 34.03 17.33 44.50
C THR A 46 33.18 16.11 44.83
N ASP A 47 32.61 16.11 46.04
CA ASP A 47 31.58 15.18 46.51
C ASP A 47 30.58 14.87 45.39
N LEU A 48 30.62 13.63 44.88
CA LEU A 48 29.61 13.13 43.96
C LEU A 48 28.22 13.30 44.62
N PRO A 49 27.20 13.75 43.87
CA PRO A 49 25.86 13.89 44.42
C PRO A 49 25.43 12.57 45.05
N TYR A 50 24.87 12.63 46.27
CA TYR A 50 24.41 11.44 46.98
C TYR A 50 23.54 10.59 46.06
N PRO A 51 23.81 9.27 45.96
CA PRO A 51 23.01 8.40 45.13
C PRO A 51 21.56 8.40 45.65
N PRO A 52 20.56 8.31 44.76
CA PRO A 52 19.17 8.26 45.17
C PRO A 52 18.91 7.13 46.19
N PRO A 53 17.87 7.23 47.03
CA PRO A 53 17.56 6.19 47.99
C PRO A 53 17.36 4.83 47.28
N GLN A 54 17.92 3.77 47.84
CA GLN A 54 17.76 2.41 47.30
C GLN A 54 16.46 1.79 47.82
N ARG A 55 15.70 1.15 46.93
CA ARG A 55 14.55 0.33 47.29
C ARG A 55 14.97 -1.08 47.69
N GLU A 56 15.96 -1.62 46.98
CA GLU A 56 16.59 -2.93 47.18
C GLU A 56 18.10 -2.80 46.94
N PRO A 57 18.95 -3.75 47.37
CA PRO A 57 20.37 -3.71 47.10
C PRO A 57 20.64 -3.53 45.60
N ASN A 58 21.33 -2.45 45.23
CA ASN A 58 21.63 -2.06 43.84
C ASN A 58 20.41 -1.64 42.98
N ILE A 59 19.22 -1.43 43.57
CA ILE A 59 18.06 -0.88 42.87
C ILE A 59 17.71 0.49 43.46
N TYR A 60 18.12 1.52 42.73
CA TYR A 60 17.90 2.91 43.08
C TYR A 60 16.48 3.37 42.75
N MET A 61 15.87 4.17 43.63
CA MET A 61 14.60 4.83 43.35
C MET A 61 14.80 5.90 42.27
N VAL A 62 13.91 5.92 41.29
CA VAL A 62 13.87 6.96 40.26
C VAL A 62 13.38 8.27 40.90
N PRO A 63 14.15 9.36 40.88
CA PRO A 63 13.71 10.67 41.37
C PRO A 63 12.38 11.10 40.76
N GLN A 64 11.53 11.75 41.57
CA GLN A 64 10.18 12.14 41.12
C GLN A 64 10.20 13.06 39.89
N GLY A 65 11.22 13.91 39.75
CA GLY A 65 11.35 14.85 38.62
C GLY A 65 11.75 14.22 37.28
N ILE A 66 12.17 12.96 37.25
CA ILE A 66 12.51 12.23 36.00
C ILE A 66 11.58 11.05 35.73
N LYS A 67 10.56 10.84 36.58
CA LYS A 67 9.57 9.79 36.37
C LYS A 67 8.58 10.26 35.30
N PRO A 68 8.37 9.49 34.22
CA PRO A 68 7.40 9.86 33.20
C PRO A 68 5.99 9.96 33.79
N ILE A 69 5.29 11.03 33.45
CA ILE A 69 3.88 11.21 33.82
C ILE A 69 3.06 10.26 32.94
N LEU A 70 2.33 9.35 33.59
CA LEU A 70 1.42 8.43 32.92
C LEU A 70 0.04 9.07 32.78
N GLN A 71 -0.64 8.79 31.68
CA GLN A 71 -2.04 9.17 31.42
C GLN A 71 -2.84 7.94 30.99
N ARG A 72 -4.15 7.92 31.28
CA ARG A 72 -5.06 6.93 30.67
C ARG A 72 -5.11 7.15 29.16
N THR A 73 -4.81 6.09 28.40
CA THR A 73 -4.76 6.11 26.94
C THR A 73 -5.56 4.92 26.40
N ALA A 74 -6.39 5.17 25.40
CA ALA A 74 -7.03 4.14 24.61
C ALA A 74 -6.09 3.71 23.48
N ILE A 75 -5.97 2.40 23.27
CA ILE A 75 -5.42 1.82 22.05
C ILE A 75 -6.54 1.01 21.41
N GLU A 76 -7.05 1.51 20.29
CA GLU A 76 -7.88 0.73 19.38
C GLU A 76 -6.99 0.00 18.38
N VAL A 77 -7.26 -1.29 18.19
CA VAL A 77 -6.52 -2.16 17.28
C VAL A 77 -7.46 -2.66 16.19
N LEU A 78 -7.20 -2.26 14.95
CA LEU A 78 -7.79 -2.90 13.78
C LEU A 78 -6.99 -4.17 13.49
N ALA A 79 -7.49 -5.31 13.95
CA ALA A 79 -7.01 -6.65 13.62
C ALA A 79 -7.76 -7.16 12.38
N TRP A 80 -7.33 -6.78 11.18
CA TRP A 80 -8.02 -7.14 9.94
C TRP A 80 -7.83 -8.62 9.60
N GLY A 81 -6.57 -9.10 9.58
CA GLY A 81 -6.29 -10.49 9.28
C GLY A 81 -4.81 -10.84 9.25
N LEU A 82 -4.52 -12.09 8.90
CA LEU A 82 -3.16 -12.61 8.76
C LEU A 82 -2.94 -13.07 7.32
N ARG A 83 -1.78 -12.79 6.72
CA ARG A 83 -1.45 -13.20 5.35
C ARG A 83 -0.16 -13.98 5.33
N ASN A 84 0.03 -14.77 4.27
CA ASN A 84 1.31 -15.38 3.94
C ASN A 84 1.99 -16.16 5.09
N LEU A 85 1.20 -16.75 6.00
CA LEU A 85 1.72 -17.49 7.14
C LEU A 85 2.48 -18.76 6.67
N LYS A 86 3.79 -18.81 6.94
CA LYS A 86 4.62 -19.98 6.69
C LYS A 86 4.30 -21.12 7.67
N SER A 87 4.65 -22.35 7.28
CA SER A 87 4.54 -23.49 8.18
C SER A 87 5.43 -23.32 9.41
N TYR A 88 5.00 -23.91 10.54
CA TYR A 88 5.74 -23.90 11.79
C TYR A 88 5.92 -25.32 12.29
N GLN A 89 7.18 -25.75 12.47
CA GLN A 89 7.54 -27.12 12.82
C GLN A 89 6.91 -28.15 11.86
N LEU A 90 7.10 -27.94 10.55
CA LEU A 90 6.58 -28.77 9.44
C LEU A 90 5.05 -28.87 9.34
N ALA A 91 4.30 -28.20 10.22
CA ALA A 91 2.84 -28.15 10.17
C ALA A 91 2.34 -26.79 9.66
N SER A 92 1.30 -26.79 8.84
CA SER A 92 0.67 -25.54 8.39
C SER A 92 -0.11 -24.88 9.53
N VAL A 93 -0.01 -23.56 9.63
CA VAL A 93 -0.81 -22.75 10.56
C VAL A 93 -2.24 -22.62 10.02
N SER A 94 -3.21 -23.25 10.69
CA SER A 94 -4.60 -23.27 10.23
C SER A 94 -5.53 -22.44 11.10
N SER A 95 -5.27 -22.38 12.40
CA SER A 95 -6.21 -21.80 13.38
C SER A 95 -5.57 -20.71 14.25
N PRO A 96 -5.01 -19.65 13.65
CA PRO A 96 -4.29 -18.63 14.39
C PRO A 96 -5.21 -17.66 15.14
N SER A 97 -4.69 -17.08 16.22
CA SER A 97 -5.24 -15.92 16.94
C SER A 97 -4.13 -14.88 17.16
N LEU A 98 -4.52 -13.62 17.31
CA LEU A 98 -3.64 -12.50 17.59
C LEU A 98 -3.62 -12.18 19.09
N ILE A 99 -2.45 -11.89 19.63
CA ILE A 99 -2.27 -11.25 20.94
C ILE A 99 -1.55 -9.92 20.70
N VAL A 100 -2.08 -8.84 21.27
CA VAL A 100 -1.45 -7.51 21.25
C VAL A 100 -1.13 -7.12 22.69
N GLU A 101 0.12 -6.72 22.94
CA GLU A 101 0.64 -6.35 24.25
C GLU A 101 1.23 -4.93 24.20
N CYS A 102 0.89 -4.10 25.18
CA CYS A 102 1.47 -2.78 25.36
C CYS A 102 1.32 -2.31 26.81
N GLY A 103 2.36 -1.69 27.38
CA GLY A 103 2.30 -1.09 28.72
C GLY A 103 1.85 -2.05 29.85
N GLY A 104 2.18 -3.34 29.74
CA GLY A 104 1.78 -4.37 30.71
C GLY A 104 0.34 -4.86 30.57
N GLN A 105 -0.43 -4.33 29.63
CA GLN A 105 -1.77 -4.82 29.28
C GLN A 105 -1.71 -5.68 28.02
N MET A 106 -2.71 -6.55 27.86
CA MET A 106 -2.83 -7.40 26.68
C MET A 106 -4.28 -7.59 26.25
N VAL A 107 -4.50 -7.70 24.94
CA VAL A 107 -5.79 -8.05 24.33
C VAL A 107 -5.59 -9.17 23.32
N GLN A 108 -6.59 -10.06 23.20
CA GLN A 108 -6.53 -11.20 22.28
C GLN A 108 -7.71 -11.17 21.31
N SER A 109 -7.44 -11.48 20.04
CA SER A 109 -8.48 -11.63 19.02
C SER A 109 -9.25 -12.96 19.15
N SER A 110 -10.36 -13.05 18.43
CA SER A 110 -10.99 -14.33 18.08
C SER A 110 -10.02 -15.24 17.32
N VAL A 111 -10.21 -16.56 17.45
CA VAL A 111 -9.47 -17.56 16.66
C VAL A 111 -10.02 -17.62 15.24
N ILE A 112 -9.15 -17.49 14.24
CA ILE A 112 -9.50 -17.78 12.85
C ILE A 112 -9.72 -19.28 12.73
N LYS A 113 -10.90 -19.71 12.26
CA LYS A 113 -11.24 -21.14 12.17
C LYS A 113 -10.44 -21.89 11.10
N ASN A 114 -10.19 -21.23 9.96
CA ASN A 114 -9.41 -21.79 8.86
C ASN A 114 -8.78 -20.66 8.03
N ALA A 115 -7.52 -20.34 8.32
CA ALA A 115 -6.79 -19.24 7.68
C ALA A 115 -6.59 -19.42 6.17
N LYS A 116 -6.62 -20.66 5.65
CA LYS A 116 -6.53 -20.92 4.21
C LYS A 116 -7.83 -20.62 3.47
N LYS A 117 -8.98 -20.68 4.17
CA LYS A 117 -10.30 -20.40 3.59
C LYS A 117 -10.70 -18.96 3.82
N ASN A 118 -10.52 -18.42 5.01
CA ASN A 118 -10.76 -17.02 5.29
C ASN A 118 -9.69 -16.55 6.29
N PRO A 119 -8.73 -15.73 5.85
CA PRO A 119 -7.63 -15.27 6.69
C PRO A 119 -7.98 -14.03 7.55
N ASN A 120 -9.23 -13.59 7.58
CA ASN A 120 -9.70 -12.46 8.40
C ASN A 120 -10.21 -12.89 9.76
N PHE A 121 -10.06 -12.02 10.75
CA PHE A 121 -10.65 -12.20 12.07
C PHE A 121 -12.15 -11.90 12.03
N SER A 122 -12.95 -12.62 12.81
CA SER A 122 -14.40 -12.38 12.87
C SER A 122 -14.75 -11.09 13.60
N THR A 123 -13.92 -10.69 14.56
CA THR A 123 -14.00 -9.41 15.25
C THR A 123 -12.74 -8.64 14.92
N SER A 124 -12.89 -7.61 14.08
CA SER A 124 -11.75 -6.87 13.54
C SER A 124 -11.29 -5.70 14.41
N VAL A 125 -12.08 -5.24 15.36
CA VAL A 125 -11.70 -4.15 16.27
C VAL A 125 -11.53 -4.69 17.68
N LEU A 126 -10.35 -4.47 18.25
CA LEU A 126 -10.05 -4.75 19.66
C LEU A 126 -9.79 -3.42 20.37
N PHE A 127 -10.08 -3.38 21.66
CA PHE A 127 -9.90 -2.20 22.50
C PHE A 127 -9.09 -2.57 23.74
N MET A 128 -8.10 -1.76 24.08
CA MET A 128 -7.39 -1.86 25.36
C MET A 128 -7.15 -0.47 25.97
N GLU A 129 -7.37 -0.36 27.27
CA GLU A 129 -7.05 0.83 28.05
C GLU A 129 -5.73 0.62 28.79
N VAL A 130 -4.78 1.54 28.60
CA VAL A 130 -3.42 1.43 29.14
C VAL A 130 -2.99 2.75 29.75
N ARG A 131 -2.14 2.71 30.78
CA ARG A 131 -1.46 3.90 31.30
C ARG A 131 -0.12 4.08 30.59
N LEU A 132 -0.08 4.99 29.61
CA LEU A 132 1.13 5.29 28.85
C LEU A 132 1.74 6.62 29.28
N PRO A 133 3.07 6.79 29.16
CA PRO A 133 3.71 8.09 29.30
C PRO A 133 3.10 9.15 28.38
N LYS A 134 3.02 10.40 28.85
CA LYS A 134 2.65 11.54 28.00
C LYS A 134 3.70 11.83 26.94
N GLU A 135 4.96 11.62 27.28
CA GLU A 135 6.11 11.86 26.41
C GLU A 135 6.43 10.59 25.61
N GLU A 136 6.43 10.72 24.29
CA GLU A 136 6.61 9.59 23.37
C GLU A 136 7.93 8.84 23.58
N LEU A 137 9.01 9.53 23.95
CA LEU A 137 10.33 8.93 24.16
C LEU A 137 10.30 7.78 25.20
N TYR A 138 9.36 7.83 26.14
CA TYR A 138 9.21 6.82 27.18
C TYR A 138 8.13 5.79 26.87
N CYS A 139 7.39 5.94 25.77
CA CYS A 139 6.30 5.04 25.42
C CYS A 139 6.84 3.64 25.10
N PRO A 140 6.29 2.58 25.74
CA PRO A 140 6.66 1.22 25.42
C PRO A 140 6.17 0.85 24.03
N PRO A 141 6.89 -0.05 23.32
CA PRO A 141 6.44 -0.54 22.02
C PRO A 141 5.16 -1.37 22.12
N ILE A 142 4.44 -1.48 21.01
CA ILE A 142 3.37 -2.46 20.86
C ILE A 142 3.96 -3.76 20.32
N THR A 143 3.73 -4.87 21.01
CA THR A 143 4.14 -6.21 20.56
C THR A 143 2.92 -6.98 20.08
N VAL A 144 3.00 -7.51 18.85
CA VAL A 144 1.95 -8.34 18.27
C VAL A 144 2.49 -9.75 18.11
N LYS A 145 1.75 -10.74 18.63
CA LYS A 145 2.11 -12.17 18.57
C LYS A 145 0.99 -12.95 17.90
N VAL A 146 1.36 -13.88 17.03
CA VAL A 146 0.45 -14.82 16.40
C VAL A 146 0.58 -16.18 17.07
N ILE A 147 -0.52 -16.68 17.60
CA ILE A 147 -0.63 -17.96 18.30
C ILE A 147 -1.41 -18.93 17.42
N ASP A 148 -0.81 -20.07 17.08
CA ASP A 148 -1.52 -21.14 16.36
C ASP A 148 -2.25 -22.06 17.34
N ASN A 149 -3.58 -22.11 17.29
CA ASN A 149 -4.40 -22.90 18.22
C ASN A 149 -4.55 -24.32 17.68
N ARG A 150 -3.61 -25.20 18.04
CA ARG A 150 -3.57 -26.59 17.56
C ARG A 150 -4.40 -27.52 18.43
N GLN A 151 -4.62 -28.73 17.92
CA GLN A 151 -5.22 -29.83 18.66
C GLN A 151 -4.43 -30.14 19.95
N PHE A 152 -5.09 -30.74 20.94
CA PHE A 152 -4.51 -31.10 22.24
C PHE A 152 -3.97 -29.91 23.06
N GLY A 153 -4.50 -28.70 22.83
CA GLY A 153 -4.20 -27.52 23.64
C GLY A 153 -2.84 -26.87 23.38
N ARG A 154 -2.09 -27.33 22.37
CA ARG A 154 -0.80 -26.70 22.00
C ARG A 154 -1.05 -25.34 21.34
N ARG A 155 -0.40 -24.30 21.86
CA ARG A 155 -0.55 -22.90 21.41
C ARG A 155 0.82 -22.23 21.15
N PRO A 156 1.62 -22.71 20.17
CA PRO A 156 2.91 -22.10 19.87
C PRO A 156 2.75 -20.68 19.31
N VAL A 157 3.72 -19.82 19.62
CA VAL A 157 3.92 -18.55 18.92
C VAL A 157 4.55 -18.84 17.57
N VAL A 158 3.84 -18.55 16.49
CA VAL A 158 4.28 -18.86 15.12
C VAL A 158 4.85 -17.65 14.38
N GLY A 159 4.61 -16.45 14.90
CA GLY A 159 5.19 -15.21 14.40
C GLY A 159 4.97 -14.06 15.38
N GLN A 160 5.83 -13.06 15.35
CA GLN A 160 5.72 -11.86 16.15
C GLN A 160 6.26 -10.62 15.41
N CYS A 161 5.74 -9.45 15.74
CA CYS A 161 6.33 -8.17 15.34
C CYS A 161 6.29 -7.18 16.50
N THR A 162 7.14 -6.17 16.44
CA THR A 162 7.25 -5.12 17.46
C THR A 162 7.25 -3.76 16.80
N ILE A 163 6.27 -2.94 17.17
CA ILE A 163 6.06 -1.59 16.67
C ILE A 163 6.69 -0.64 17.68
N ARG A 164 7.80 -0.03 17.31
CA ARG A 164 8.61 0.80 18.22
C ARG A 164 8.18 2.26 18.25
N SER A 165 7.95 2.85 17.07
CA SER A 165 7.43 4.21 16.96
C SER A 165 5.91 4.17 16.97
N LEU A 166 5.30 4.98 17.83
CA LEU A 166 3.84 5.08 17.94
C LEU A 166 3.29 6.40 17.38
N ALA A 167 4.16 7.34 16.98
CA ALA A 167 3.81 8.65 16.42
C ALA A 167 2.66 8.59 15.42
N ASP A 168 2.78 7.75 14.38
CA ASP A 168 1.82 7.64 13.28
C ASP A 168 0.43 7.14 13.70
N PHE A 169 0.30 6.56 14.89
CA PHE A 169 -0.96 6.00 15.37
C PHE A 169 -1.69 6.93 16.33
N TYR A 170 -1.05 8.02 16.78
CA TYR A 170 -1.72 9.02 17.59
C TYR A 170 -2.73 9.83 16.76
N CYS A 171 -3.92 10.02 17.30
CA CYS A 171 -4.97 10.80 16.65
C CYS A 171 -5.77 11.65 17.64
N ASP A 172 -6.40 12.72 17.15
CA ASP A 172 -7.40 13.47 17.91
C ASP A 172 -8.78 12.83 17.70
N PRO A 173 -9.37 12.20 18.74
CA PRO A 173 -10.60 11.45 18.60
C PRO A 173 -11.84 12.31 18.33
N TYR A 174 -11.73 13.65 18.39
CA TYR A 174 -12.83 14.58 18.13
C TYR A 174 -12.80 15.23 16.75
N THR A 175 -11.72 15.05 15.97
CA THR A 175 -11.57 15.69 14.67
C THR A 175 -12.51 15.10 13.62
N GLU A 176 -12.67 13.76 13.56
CA GLU A 176 -13.53 13.09 12.55
C GLU A 176 -15.02 13.48 12.66
N ARG A 177 -15.48 13.97 13.83
CA ARG A 177 -16.88 14.36 14.03
C ARG A 177 -17.26 15.68 13.36
N ARG A 178 -16.31 16.54 12.96
CA ARG A 178 -16.66 17.82 12.30
C ARG A 178 -17.32 17.60 10.94
N ASP A 179 -16.96 16.52 10.25
CA ASP A 179 -17.57 16.14 8.97
C ASP A 179 -18.79 15.20 9.18
N SER A 180 -18.76 14.34 10.21
CA SER A 180 -19.86 13.41 10.50
C SER A 180 -21.05 13.98 11.28
N ALA A 181 -20.94 15.17 11.89
CA ALA A 181 -22.08 15.79 12.59
C ALA A 181 -23.24 16.16 11.64
N ALA A 182 -22.98 16.26 10.34
CA ALA A 182 -23.99 16.42 9.30
C ALA A 182 -24.65 15.10 8.85
N ALA A 183 -24.17 13.93 9.32
CA ALA A 183 -24.54 12.60 8.82
C ALA A 183 -25.63 11.87 9.62
N LEU A 184 -26.15 12.46 10.70
CA LEU A 184 -27.22 11.83 11.50
C LEU A 184 -28.60 11.97 10.82
N GLN A 185 -28.81 11.16 9.78
CA GLN A 185 -30.11 10.68 9.26
C GLN A 185 -29.81 9.68 8.12
N SER A 186 -29.33 8.48 8.45
CA SER A 186 -29.15 7.39 7.48
C SER A 186 -30.35 6.45 7.50
N ASP A 187 -31.06 6.38 6.37
CA ASP A 187 -32.05 5.35 6.07
C ASP A 187 -31.30 4.04 5.76
N GLU A 188 -31.57 2.97 6.53
CA GLU A 188 -30.96 1.64 6.34
C GLU A 188 -31.49 0.97 5.06
N ARG A 189 -30.92 1.33 3.91
CA ARG A 189 -30.97 0.50 2.71
C ARG A 189 -29.62 0.52 2.02
N SER A 190 -28.84 -0.53 2.24
CA SER A 190 -27.72 -0.88 1.37
C SER A 190 -28.29 -1.21 -0.03
N PRO A 191 -27.95 -0.46 -1.08
CA PRO A 191 -28.30 -0.87 -2.43
C PRO A 191 -27.41 -2.06 -2.80
N SER A 192 -28.01 -3.20 -3.12
CA SER A 192 -27.31 -4.25 -3.83
C SER A 192 -27.15 -3.80 -5.28
N PHE A 193 -26.03 -3.16 -5.63
CA PHE A 193 -25.70 -2.82 -7.03
C PHE A 193 -25.40 -4.05 -7.92
N ARG A 194 -25.86 -5.25 -7.54
CA ARG A 194 -25.60 -6.49 -8.27
C ARG A 194 -26.28 -6.51 -9.64
N ASP A 195 -27.26 -5.63 -9.89
CA ASP A 195 -28.08 -5.63 -11.11
C ASP A 195 -28.01 -4.33 -11.94
N ASP A 196 -27.18 -3.34 -11.59
CA ASP A 196 -27.14 -2.04 -12.30
C ASP A 196 -25.93 -1.92 -13.24
N VAL A 197 -26.14 -2.32 -14.51
CA VAL A 197 -25.29 -2.10 -15.71
C VAL A 197 -23.78 -2.21 -15.45
N LEU A 198 -23.24 -3.42 -15.64
CA LEU A 198 -21.81 -3.63 -15.89
C LEU A 198 -21.48 -3.10 -17.28
N ILE A 199 -20.60 -2.11 -17.40
CA ILE A 199 -20.05 -1.72 -18.70
C ILE A 199 -19.23 -2.91 -19.21
N ASP A 200 -19.61 -3.47 -20.36
CA ASP A 200 -18.79 -4.49 -21.03
C ASP A 200 -17.52 -3.83 -21.58
N ILE A 201 -16.43 -4.00 -20.84
CA ILE A 201 -15.10 -3.53 -21.21
C ILE A 201 -14.51 -4.55 -22.19
N ASP A 202 -14.83 -4.40 -23.47
CA ASP A 202 -14.22 -5.18 -24.55
C ASP A 202 -12.81 -4.66 -24.87
N ASP A 203 -11.86 -5.03 -24.00
CA ASP A 203 -10.43 -4.71 -24.10
C ASP A 203 -9.60 -5.87 -24.70
N ARG A 204 -10.25 -6.81 -25.40
CA ARG A 204 -9.56 -7.99 -25.97
C ARG A 204 -8.71 -7.68 -27.20
N GLN A 205 -8.76 -6.44 -27.70
CA GLN A 205 -7.89 -6.00 -28.77
C GLN A 205 -6.52 -5.61 -28.20
N PRO A 206 -5.41 -6.14 -28.73
CA PRO A 206 -4.07 -5.77 -28.28
C PRO A 206 -3.87 -4.25 -28.44
N LEU A 207 -3.18 -3.62 -27.47
CA LEU A 207 -2.89 -2.17 -27.52
C LEU A 207 -2.07 -1.79 -28.77
N ILE A 208 -1.47 -2.76 -29.45
CA ILE A 208 -0.69 -2.61 -30.68
C ILE A 208 -1.48 -3.20 -31.87
N ALA A 209 -2.36 -2.41 -32.48
CA ALA A 209 -3.02 -2.79 -33.74
C ALA A 209 -2.12 -2.54 -34.97
N SER A 210 -1.14 -1.64 -34.88
CA SER A 210 -0.44 -1.06 -36.04
C SER A 210 0.87 -1.74 -36.44
N GLN A 211 1.56 -2.47 -35.56
CA GLN A 211 2.85 -3.10 -35.91
C GLN A 211 2.72 -4.50 -36.53
N PHE A 212 1.56 -5.16 -36.40
CA PHE A 212 1.33 -6.50 -36.97
C PHE A 212 0.99 -6.52 -38.46
N ALA A 213 0.81 -5.36 -39.11
CA ALA A 213 0.58 -5.30 -40.56
C ALA A 213 1.81 -5.70 -41.39
N GLY A 214 3.02 -5.69 -40.80
CA GLY A 214 4.27 -6.03 -41.50
C GLY A 214 4.60 -7.53 -41.57
N CYS A 215 3.89 -8.40 -40.84
CA CYS A 215 4.29 -9.80 -40.65
C CYS A 215 3.13 -10.80 -40.86
N MET A 216 2.23 -10.54 -41.82
CA MET A 216 1.10 -11.43 -42.13
C MET A 216 1.13 -11.88 -43.60
N THR A 217 0.71 -13.12 -43.84
CA THR A 217 0.68 -13.75 -45.17
C THR A 217 -0.45 -13.18 -46.03
N SER A 218 -0.28 -13.23 -47.37
CA SER A 218 -1.12 -12.53 -48.36
C SER A 218 -2.62 -12.84 -48.34
N SER A 219 -3.09 -13.83 -47.58
CA SER A 219 -4.51 -14.22 -47.52
C SER A 219 -5.34 -13.43 -46.49
N THR A 220 -4.72 -12.82 -45.47
CA THR A 220 -5.42 -11.93 -44.51
C THR A 220 -5.50 -10.48 -44.99
N LEU A 221 -4.60 -10.04 -45.87
CA LEU A 221 -4.61 -8.70 -46.46
C LEU A 221 -5.94 -8.39 -47.16
N ASN A 222 -6.48 -9.33 -47.95
CA ASN A 222 -7.72 -9.13 -48.72
C ASN A 222 -8.98 -8.95 -47.85
N LYS A 223 -8.96 -9.33 -46.57
CA LYS A 223 -10.10 -9.11 -45.67
C LYS A 223 -10.05 -7.74 -44.98
N PHE A 224 -8.88 -7.10 -44.96
CA PHE A 224 -8.69 -5.72 -44.51
C PHE A 224 -8.82 -4.70 -45.66
N SER A 225 -8.54 -5.10 -46.90
CA SER A 225 -8.62 -4.20 -48.08
C SER A 225 -10.05 -3.76 -48.43
N SER A 226 -11.09 -4.43 -47.92
CA SER A 226 -12.48 -4.02 -48.15
C SER A 226 -12.98 -2.92 -47.19
N MET A 227 -12.11 -2.41 -46.30
CA MET A 227 -12.45 -1.35 -45.34
C MET A 227 -11.54 -0.12 -45.44
N SER A 228 -10.67 -0.05 -46.45
CA SER A 228 -9.68 1.02 -46.64
C SER A 228 -10.14 2.14 -47.57
N SER A 229 -11.41 2.53 -47.53
CA SER A 229 -11.95 3.58 -48.42
C SER A 229 -12.66 4.74 -47.72
N LEU A 230 -12.36 5.03 -46.45
CA LEU A 230 -12.78 6.27 -45.79
C LEU A 230 -11.69 6.77 -44.80
N HIS A 231 -11.04 7.87 -45.20
CA HIS A 231 -10.21 8.81 -44.42
C HIS A 231 -8.84 8.34 -43.87
N GLU A 232 -7.79 8.91 -44.46
CA GLU A 232 -6.44 9.08 -43.89
C GLU A 232 -6.47 10.12 -42.74
N ASP A 233 -7.38 9.98 -41.77
CA ASP A 233 -7.17 10.60 -40.47
C ASP A 233 -6.16 9.71 -39.75
N GLU A 234 -4.97 10.24 -39.41
CA GLU A 234 -4.01 9.56 -38.55
C GLU A 234 -4.75 8.88 -37.38
N PHE A 235 -4.69 7.55 -37.33
CA PHE A 235 -5.44 6.76 -36.38
C PHE A 235 -4.88 7.00 -34.98
N VAL A 236 -5.53 7.89 -34.23
CA VAL A 236 -5.13 8.26 -32.87
C VAL A 236 -5.56 7.15 -31.91
N ASP A 237 -4.58 6.47 -31.32
CA ASP A 237 -4.77 5.33 -30.42
C ASP A 237 -4.28 5.61 -28.99
N TRP A 238 -4.28 4.57 -28.14
CA TRP A 238 -3.81 4.69 -26.76
C TRP A 238 -2.29 4.94 -26.68
N TRP A 239 -1.49 4.42 -27.62
CA TRP A 239 -0.06 4.73 -27.67
C TRP A 239 0.19 6.20 -27.95
N SER A 240 -0.60 6.81 -28.83
CA SER A 240 -0.53 8.24 -29.12
C SER A 240 -0.78 9.06 -27.84
N LYS A 241 -1.73 8.63 -26.99
CA LYS A 241 -1.96 9.20 -25.65
C LYS A 241 -0.75 9.00 -24.72
N PHE A 242 -0.21 7.80 -24.65
CA PHE A 242 0.94 7.48 -23.82
C PHE A 242 2.15 8.34 -24.18
N TYR A 243 2.49 8.43 -25.47
CA TYR A 243 3.58 9.25 -25.97
C TYR A 243 3.36 10.74 -25.73
N ALA A 244 2.15 11.24 -25.94
CA ALA A 244 1.78 12.61 -25.57
C ALA A 244 2.00 12.87 -24.07
N SER A 245 1.67 11.89 -23.23
CA SER A 245 1.80 11.97 -21.76
C SER A 245 3.24 11.88 -21.27
N THR A 246 4.11 11.15 -21.99
CA THR A 246 5.55 11.11 -21.70
C THR A 246 6.33 12.27 -22.32
N GLY A 247 5.68 13.11 -23.13
CA GLY A 247 6.32 14.23 -23.85
C GLY A 247 7.06 13.83 -25.13
N ASP A 248 6.82 12.63 -25.68
CA ASP A 248 7.41 12.19 -26.94
C ASP A 248 6.56 12.68 -28.11
N THR A 249 6.85 13.90 -28.56
CA THR A 249 6.12 14.55 -29.67
C THR A 249 6.35 13.87 -31.03
N SER A 250 7.38 13.03 -31.15
CA SER A 250 7.71 12.34 -32.40
C SER A 250 6.81 11.14 -32.65
N LYS A 251 6.32 10.51 -31.57
CA LYS A 251 5.49 9.31 -31.61
C LYS A 251 4.00 9.56 -31.30
N CYS A 252 3.64 10.75 -30.82
CA CYS A 252 2.24 11.04 -30.46
C CYS A 252 1.34 11.49 -31.61
N GLY A 253 1.88 11.70 -32.82
CA GLY A 253 1.12 12.18 -33.98
C GLY A 253 0.33 13.46 -33.69
N THR A 254 -0.86 13.59 -34.30
CA THR A 254 -1.80 14.70 -34.08
C THR A 254 -2.55 14.69 -32.73
N TYR A 255 -2.17 13.85 -31.75
CA TYR A 255 -2.88 13.72 -30.45
C TYR A 255 -2.99 15.05 -29.70
N LEU A 256 -1.86 15.76 -29.58
CA LEU A 256 -1.76 17.03 -28.86
C LEU A 256 -2.51 18.16 -29.60
N GLU A 257 -2.46 18.16 -30.93
CA GLU A 257 -3.17 19.14 -31.77
C GLU A 257 -4.69 19.02 -31.64
N LYS A 258 -5.18 17.79 -31.44
CA LYS A 258 -6.61 17.50 -31.18
C LYS A 258 -7.06 17.87 -29.77
N GLY A 259 -6.16 18.31 -28.89
CA GLY A 259 -6.48 18.74 -27.53
C GLY A 259 -7.05 17.62 -26.64
N LEU A 260 -6.64 16.37 -26.89
CA LEU A 260 -7.11 15.20 -26.17
C LEU A 260 -6.40 15.04 -24.82
N ASP A 261 -7.08 14.38 -23.87
CA ASP A 261 -6.59 14.19 -22.50
C ASP A 261 -5.29 13.37 -22.42
N THR A 262 -4.38 13.75 -21.54
CA THR A 262 -3.20 12.96 -21.18
C THR A 262 -3.47 12.09 -19.94
N LEU A 263 -2.59 11.12 -19.67
CA LEU A 263 -2.56 10.35 -18.43
C LEU A 263 -1.38 10.77 -17.55
N GLN A 264 -1.45 10.47 -16.26
CA GLN A 264 -0.36 10.73 -15.33
C GLN A 264 0.72 9.65 -15.45
N VAL A 265 1.99 10.03 -15.64
CA VAL A 265 3.12 9.08 -15.64
C VAL A 265 3.87 9.22 -14.32
N TYR A 266 3.82 8.18 -13.50
CA TYR A 266 4.61 8.08 -12.27
C TYR A 266 5.91 7.33 -12.56
N ASN A 267 7.03 7.92 -12.14
CA ASN A 267 8.36 7.29 -12.27
C ASN A 267 8.69 6.34 -11.11
N VAL A 268 7.75 6.12 -10.20
CA VAL A 268 7.84 5.22 -9.06
C VAL A 268 6.53 4.45 -8.91
N GLU A 269 6.53 3.42 -8.06
CA GLU A 269 5.32 2.72 -7.66
C GLU A 269 4.32 3.68 -7.01
N LEU A 270 3.02 3.48 -7.24
CA LEU A 270 1.97 4.27 -6.60
C LEU A 270 2.10 4.30 -5.07
N GLU A 271 2.52 3.20 -4.45
CA GLU A 271 2.74 3.11 -3.01
C GLU A 271 3.90 4.00 -2.52
N LYS A 272 4.78 4.48 -3.41
CA LYS A 272 5.86 5.41 -3.05
C LYS A 272 5.53 6.87 -3.35
N VAL A 273 4.37 7.16 -3.96
CA VAL A 273 3.91 8.53 -4.18
C VAL A 273 3.39 9.08 -2.85
N GLU A 274 4.03 10.13 -2.33
CA GLU A 274 3.77 10.67 -0.99
C GLU A 274 2.29 11.02 -0.74
N VAL A 275 1.62 11.58 -1.75
CA VAL A 275 0.18 11.96 -1.69
C VAL A 275 -0.73 10.77 -1.38
N PHE A 276 -0.32 9.55 -1.72
CA PHE A 276 -1.13 8.35 -1.55
C PHE A 276 -0.78 7.55 -0.28
N GLU A 277 0.13 8.05 0.57
CA GLU A 277 0.38 7.52 1.92
C GLU A 277 0.65 5.99 1.96
N GLY A 278 1.34 5.46 0.94
CA GLY A 278 1.61 4.03 0.83
C GLY A 278 0.40 3.15 0.51
N LEU A 279 -0.77 3.73 0.26
CA LEU A 279 -2.05 3.03 0.19
C LEU A 279 -2.30 2.21 1.46
N THR A 280 -1.88 2.75 2.60
CA THR A 280 -1.98 2.11 3.93
C THR A 280 -2.96 2.81 4.87
N ASP A 281 -3.78 3.72 4.34
CA ASP A 281 -4.74 4.54 5.06
C ASP A 281 -5.78 3.69 5.81
N PHE A 282 -6.25 2.60 5.20
CA PHE A 282 -7.16 1.66 5.86
C PHE A 282 -6.41 0.67 6.77
N CYS A 283 -5.42 -0.04 6.23
CA CYS A 283 -4.61 -0.98 6.99
C CYS A 283 -3.15 -1.04 6.50
N ARG A 284 -2.24 -1.18 7.46
CA ARG A 284 -0.81 -1.42 7.25
C ARG A 284 -0.52 -2.91 7.25
N THR A 285 0.58 -3.28 6.59
CA THR A 285 1.15 -4.64 6.60
C THR A 285 2.33 -4.67 7.56
N PHE A 286 2.21 -5.44 8.64
CA PHE A 286 3.31 -5.65 9.59
C PHE A 286 3.96 -7.02 9.36
N PRO A 287 5.24 -7.08 8.96
CA PRO A 287 5.93 -8.34 8.76
C PRO A 287 6.13 -9.07 10.09
N LEU A 288 5.75 -10.34 10.12
CA LEU A 288 5.89 -11.23 11.27
C LEU A 288 7.18 -12.03 11.15
N HIS A 289 7.91 -12.14 12.25
CA HIS A 289 9.20 -12.84 12.32
C HIS A 289 9.09 -14.01 13.30
N ARG A 290 9.87 -15.07 13.09
CA ARG A 290 10.04 -16.11 14.12
C ARG A 290 10.84 -15.52 15.28
N GLY A 291 10.43 -15.83 16.51
CA GLY A 291 11.26 -15.52 17.68
C GLY A 291 12.62 -16.20 17.56
N LYS A 292 13.68 -15.57 18.09
CA LYS A 292 15.05 -16.13 18.09
C LYS A 292 15.03 -17.48 18.83
N THR A 293 15.06 -18.59 18.09
CA THR A 293 15.64 -19.84 18.59
C THR A 293 17.14 -19.59 18.81
N GLN A 294 17.75 -20.18 19.83
CA GLN A 294 19.12 -19.91 20.31
C GLN A 294 20.28 -20.21 19.32
N GLY A 295 20.05 -20.20 18.00
CA GLY A 295 21.09 -20.22 16.97
C GLY A 295 21.24 -18.83 16.38
N GLU A 296 22.33 -18.15 16.72
CA GLU A 296 22.76 -16.89 16.12
C GLU A 296 23.22 -17.19 14.67
N ASP A 297 22.71 -16.43 13.70
CA ASP A 297 23.16 -16.24 12.30
C ASP A 297 22.10 -16.40 11.20
N GLU A 298 20.86 -16.84 11.48
CA GLU A 298 19.77 -16.68 10.50
C GLU A 298 19.12 -15.29 10.63
N ASP A 299 19.23 -14.49 9.57
CA ASP A 299 18.42 -13.30 9.37
C ASP A 299 16.95 -13.69 9.58
N PRO A 300 16.17 -13.01 10.43
CA PRO A 300 14.85 -13.48 10.81
C PRO A 300 13.96 -13.48 9.56
N SER A 301 13.76 -14.65 8.97
CA SER A 301 12.93 -14.76 7.77
C SER A 301 11.50 -14.34 8.13
N VAL A 302 10.90 -13.45 7.32
CA VAL A 302 9.49 -13.10 7.44
C VAL A 302 8.66 -14.39 7.29
N VAL A 303 7.83 -14.67 8.28
CA VAL A 303 7.01 -15.90 8.37
C VAL A 303 5.52 -15.65 8.21
N GLY A 304 5.16 -14.42 7.87
CA GLY A 304 3.82 -14.02 7.50
C GLY A 304 3.64 -12.53 7.73
N GLU A 305 2.41 -12.08 7.60
CA GLU A 305 2.06 -10.67 7.65
C GLU A 305 0.83 -10.50 8.54
N PHE A 306 0.84 -9.47 9.38
CA PHE A 306 -0.35 -9.00 10.07
C PHE A 306 -0.89 -7.77 9.35
N LYS A 307 -2.13 -7.87 8.85
CA LYS A 307 -2.87 -6.75 8.29
C LYS A 307 -3.64 -6.07 9.42
N GLY A 308 -3.33 -4.81 9.69
CA GLY A 308 -3.98 -4.07 10.75
C GLY A 308 -3.58 -2.61 10.85
N SER A 309 -4.14 -1.92 11.84
CA SER A 309 -3.82 -0.53 12.16
C SER A 309 -4.10 -0.23 13.63
N PHE A 310 -3.64 0.91 14.11
CA PHE A 310 -3.81 1.34 15.50
C PHE A 310 -4.30 2.79 15.54
N LYS A 311 -5.15 3.10 16.51
CA LYS A 311 -5.54 4.48 16.85
C LYS A 311 -5.33 4.67 18.34
N ILE A 312 -4.53 5.67 18.69
CA ILE A 312 -4.05 5.92 20.06
C ILE A 312 -4.46 7.33 20.45
N TYR A 313 -5.20 7.46 21.55
CA TYR A 313 -5.67 8.76 22.03
C TYR A 313 -5.86 8.76 23.56
N ALA A 314 -5.72 9.94 24.15
CA ALA A 314 -5.89 10.11 25.59
C ALA A 314 -7.37 9.96 25.99
N LEU A 315 -7.59 9.32 27.14
CA LEU A 315 -8.90 9.21 27.77
C LEU A 315 -9.01 10.22 28.92
N PRO A 316 -10.22 10.77 29.19
CA PRO A 316 -10.45 11.60 30.37
C PRO A 316 -10.10 10.85 31.67
N GLU A 317 -9.43 11.51 32.61
CA GLU A 317 -9.20 10.95 33.95
C GLU A 317 -10.45 11.03 34.83
N ASP A 318 -11.31 12.02 34.58
CA ASP A 318 -12.58 12.21 35.27
C ASP A 318 -13.65 11.27 34.69
N PRO A 319 -14.20 10.33 35.48
CA PRO A 319 -15.26 9.41 35.03
C PRO A 319 -16.57 10.09 34.64
N SER A 320 -16.79 11.35 35.03
CA SER A 320 -17.98 12.12 34.64
C SER A 320 -17.94 12.60 33.19
N VAL A 321 -16.74 12.68 32.61
CA VAL A 321 -16.55 13.07 31.22
C VAL A 321 -16.73 11.82 30.35
N PRO A 322 -17.64 11.83 29.34
CA PRO A 322 -17.82 10.68 28.47
C PRO A 322 -16.56 10.39 27.67
N ASN A 323 -16.29 9.11 27.45
CA ASN A 323 -15.18 8.70 26.60
C ASN A 323 -15.35 9.27 25.18
N PRO A 324 -14.23 9.58 24.50
CA PRO A 324 -14.27 9.92 23.08
C PRO A 324 -14.94 8.82 22.27
N PRO A 325 -15.53 9.15 21.10
CA PRO A 325 -16.03 8.13 20.19
C PRO A 325 -14.89 7.20 19.81
N GLN A 326 -15.22 5.93 19.54
CA GLN A 326 -14.21 5.04 18.95
C GLN A 326 -13.78 5.61 17.58
N GLN A 327 -12.68 5.11 17.03
CA GLN A 327 -12.15 5.62 15.75
C GLN A 327 -12.44 4.66 14.60
N PHE A 328 -12.40 3.34 14.80
CA PHE A 328 -12.73 2.38 13.74
C PHE A 328 -14.25 2.15 13.61
N HIS A 329 -14.94 2.93 12.78
CA HIS A 329 -16.36 2.78 12.46
C HIS A 329 -16.58 2.38 11.00
N GLN A 330 -17.73 1.76 10.71
CA GLN A 330 -18.19 1.51 9.33
C GLN A 330 -17.14 0.78 8.46
N LEU A 331 -16.53 -0.26 9.01
CA LEU A 331 -15.53 -1.05 8.29
C LEU A 331 -16.11 -1.67 7.01
N PRO A 332 -15.31 -1.78 5.93
CA PRO A 332 -15.72 -2.48 4.72
C PRO A 332 -16.00 -3.96 5.03
N ALA A 333 -16.75 -4.60 4.13
CA ALA A 333 -17.05 -6.02 4.26
C ALA A 333 -15.76 -6.85 4.29
N SER A 334 -15.56 -7.63 5.36
CA SER A 334 -14.37 -8.47 5.56
C SER A 334 -14.46 -9.86 4.92
N GLY A 335 -15.46 -10.06 4.04
CA GLY A 335 -15.69 -11.30 3.32
C GLY A 335 -14.66 -11.55 2.21
N LEU A 336 -14.69 -12.76 1.66
CA LEU A 336 -13.96 -13.05 0.42
C LEU A 336 -14.62 -12.32 -0.74
N GLN A 337 -13.81 -11.63 -1.54
CA GLN A 337 -14.24 -10.94 -2.74
C GLN A 337 -13.56 -11.57 -3.96
N GLU A 338 -14.36 -12.16 -4.83
CA GLU A 338 -13.88 -12.58 -6.15
C GLU A 338 -13.63 -11.33 -7.00
N CYS A 339 -12.48 -11.29 -7.67
CA CYS A 339 -12.05 -10.17 -8.50
C CYS A 339 -11.49 -10.70 -9.83
N LEU A 340 -11.75 -9.94 -10.89
CA LEU A 340 -11.06 -10.07 -12.17
C LEU A 340 -10.00 -8.97 -12.19
N VAL A 341 -8.74 -9.35 -12.34
CA VAL A 341 -7.59 -8.43 -12.31
C VAL A 341 -7.04 -8.33 -13.72
N ARG A 342 -6.91 -7.11 -14.23
CA ARG A 342 -6.29 -6.86 -15.52
C ARG A 342 -5.00 -6.07 -15.33
N VAL A 343 -3.93 -6.56 -15.92
CA VAL A 343 -2.60 -5.96 -15.81
C VAL A 343 -2.13 -5.58 -17.21
N TYR A 344 -1.92 -4.29 -17.42
CA TYR A 344 -1.40 -3.74 -18.67
C TYR A 344 0.10 -3.52 -18.51
N VAL A 345 0.91 -4.37 -19.14
CA VAL A 345 2.37 -4.25 -19.15
C VAL A 345 2.78 -3.55 -20.44
N ILE A 346 3.30 -2.33 -20.31
CA ILE A 346 3.51 -1.43 -21.45
C ILE A 346 4.90 -1.63 -22.02
N GLN A 347 5.93 -1.39 -21.21
CA GLN A 347 7.32 -1.51 -21.61
C GLN A 347 8.20 -1.77 -20.39
N ALA A 348 9.39 -2.32 -20.62
CA ALA A 348 10.48 -2.32 -19.64
C ALA A 348 11.71 -1.64 -20.26
N PHE A 349 12.62 -1.17 -19.42
CA PHE A 349 13.82 -0.47 -19.88
C PHE A 349 14.99 -0.68 -18.93
N GLY A 350 16.20 -0.59 -19.47
CA GLY A 350 17.43 -0.79 -18.72
C GLY A 350 17.61 -2.23 -18.24
N LEU A 351 17.22 -3.22 -19.04
CA LEU A 351 17.49 -4.63 -18.72
C LEU A 351 19.00 -4.86 -18.59
N GLN A 352 19.39 -5.66 -17.60
CA GLN A 352 20.78 -6.10 -17.49
C GLN A 352 21.06 -7.19 -18.52
N PRO A 353 22.10 -7.07 -19.36
CA PRO A 353 22.49 -8.11 -20.30
C PRO A 353 22.69 -9.46 -19.61
N LYS A 354 22.07 -10.52 -20.14
CA LYS A 354 22.26 -11.90 -19.65
C LYS A 354 22.94 -12.77 -20.69
N ASP A 355 22.64 -12.55 -21.96
CA ASP A 355 23.18 -13.34 -23.05
C ASP A 355 24.59 -12.92 -23.47
N SER A 356 25.28 -13.86 -24.11
CA SER A 356 26.60 -13.64 -24.72
C SER A 356 26.62 -12.53 -25.80
N ASN A 357 25.46 -12.19 -26.36
CA ASN A 357 25.28 -11.11 -27.32
C ASN A 357 25.17 -9.71 -26.66
N GLY A 358 25.14 -9.64 -25.33
CA GLY A 358 24.97 -8.39 -24.57
C GLY A 358 23.54 -7.85 -24.54
N LYS A 359 22.53 -8.68 -24.85
CA LYS A 359 21.10 -8.37 -24.86
C LYS A 359 20.32 -9.43 -24.05
N CYS A 360 19.00 -9.33 -24.10
CA CYS A 360 18.04 -10.29 -23.59
C CYS A 360 16.96 -10.52 -24.65
N ASP A 361 16.24 -11.63 -24.50
CA ASP A 361 15.04 -12.03 -25.20
C ASP A 361 13.84 -12.01 -24.22
N PRO A 362 13.44 -10.83 -23.68
CA PRO A 362 12.52 -10.76 -22.56
C PRO A 362 11.07 -11.15 -22.88
N TYR A 363 10.42 -11.79 -21.92
CA TYR A 363 8.97 -12.00 -21.89
C TYR A 363 8.38 -11.82 -20.48
N VAL A 364 7.06 -11.62 -20.42
CA VAL A 364 6.33 -11.38 -19.17
C VAL A 364 5.68 -12.66 -18.66
N LYS A 365 5.72 -12.85 -17.34
CA LYS A 365 4.90 -13.81 -16.62
C LYS A 365 4.17 -13.12 -15.47
N VAL A 366 2.84 -13.22 -15.46
CA VAL A 366 1.97 -12.67 -14.42
C VAL A 366 1.39 -13.80 -13.57
N SER A 367 1.44 -13.68 -12.25
CA SER A 367 0.92 -14.71 -11.33
C SER A 367 0.05 -14.09 -10.24
N LEU A 368 -1.07 -14.75 -9.94
CA LEU A 368 -2.02 -14.37 -8.90
C LEU A 368 -2.46 -15.63 -8.14
N GLY A 369 -2.01 -15.76 -6.89
CA GLY A 369 -2.24 -16.96 -6.09
C GLY A 369 -1.67 -18.22 -6.75
N LYS A 370 -2.53 -19.17 -7.13
CA LYS A 370 -2.15 -20.41 -7.85
C LYS A 370 -2.23 -20.30 -9.37
N ARG A 371 -2.71 -19.18 -9.90
CA ARG A 371 -2.91 -18.96 -11.33
C ARG A 371 -1.72 -18.18 -11.87
N SER A 372 -1.28 -18.51 -13.09
CA SER A 372 -0.22 -17.78 -13.76
C SER A 372 -0.42 -17.81 -15.27
N VAL A 373 -0.14 -16.70 -15.93
CA VAL A 373 -0.10 -16.56 -17.39
C VAL A 373 1.35 -16.28 -17.77
N SER A 374 1.90 -17.09 -18.66
CA SER A 374 3.27 -16.95 -19.18
C SER A 374 3.18 -16.56 -20.65
N ASP A 375 3.88 -15.49 -21.03
CA ASP A 375 3.86 -14.97 -22.39
C ASP A 375 5.12 -15.33 -23.18
N GLN A 376 5.68 -16.49 -22.86
CA GLN A 376 6.97 -16.97 -23.36
C GLN A 376 6.99 -17.07 -24.89
N ASP A 377 5.91 -17.54 -25.51
CA ASP A 377 5.79 -17.66 -26.97
C ASP A 377 5.86 -16.31 -27.69
N ASN A 378 5.77 -15.21 -26.95
CA ASN A 378 5.80 -13.85 -27.45
C ASN A 378 6.95 -13.02 -26.88
N TYR A 379 8.08 -13.66 -26.60
CA TYR A 379 9.31 -12.96 -26.22
C TYR A 379 9.71 -11.92 -27.29
N ILE A 380 10.37 -10.86 -26.84
CA ILE A 380 10.87 -9.80 -27.73
C ILE A 380 12.38 -9.99 -27.90
N PRO A 381 12.88 -10.35 -29.09
CA PRO A 381 14.28 -10.72 -29.24
C PRO A 381 15.24 -9.52 -29.15
N CYS A 382 16.43 -9.78 -28.61
CA CYS A 382 17.64 -8.96 -28.72
C CYS A 382 17.48 -7.51 -28.28
N THR A 383 16.79 -7.26 -27.16
CA THR A 383 16.52 -5.90 -26.65
C THR A 383 16.81 -5.77 -25.16
N LEU A 384 17.13 -4.55 -24.74
CA LEU A 384 17.18 -4.18 -23.31
C LEU A 384 16.05 -3.22 -22.91
N ASP A 385 15.20 -2.84 -23.87
CA ASP A 385 14.11 -1.90 -23.70
C ASP A 385 12.86 -2.42 -24.45
N PRO A 386 12.29 -3.56 -24.03
CA PRO A 386 11.15 -4.18 -24.71
C PRO A 386 9.86 -3.34 -24.56
N GLU A 387 9.20 -3.07 -25.68
CA GLU A 387 7.83 -2.54 -25.73
C GLU A 387 6.83 -3.71 -25.85
N PHE A 388 6.17 -4.08 -24.74
CA PHE A 388 5.23 -5.21 -24.72
C PHE A 388 3.84 -4.82 -25.23
N GLY A 389 3.22 -3.79 -24.64
CA GLY A 389 1.87 -3.33 -24.99
C GLY A 389 0.77 -4.39 -24.80
N ARG A 390 0.83 -5.17 -23.71
CA ARG A 390 -0.05 -6.34 -23.50
C ARG A 390 -0.89 -6.25 -22.24
N MET A 391 -2.08 -6.84 -22.32
CA MET A 391 -2.99 -7.01 -21.19
C MET A 391 -3.05 -8.47 -20.78
N TYR A 392 -2.93 -8.73 -19.48
CA TYR A 392 -3.09 -10.05 -18.87
C TYR A 392 -4.29 -10.03 -17.93
N GLU A 393 -5.19 -10.99 -18.08
CA GLU A 393 -6.39 -11.11 -17.27
C GLU A 393 -6.31 -12.35 -16.38
N LEU A 394 -6.47 -12.18 -15.06
CA LEU A 394 -6.49 -13.26 -14.08
C LEU A 394 -7.61 -13.04 -13.08
N THR A 395 -8.37 -14.09 -12.76
CA THR A 395 -9.33 -14.05 -11.66
C THR A 395 -8.63 -14.41 -10.33
N GLY A 396 -9.02 -13.83 -9.21
CA GLY A 396 -8.50 -14.14 -7.88
C GLY A 396 -9.51 -13.88 -6.76
N ASN A 397 -9.22 -14.33 -5.53
CA ASN A 397 -10.07 -14.08 -4.37
C ASN A 397 -9.32 -13.25 -3.32
N LEU A 398 -9.73 -11.99 -3.14
CA LEU A 398 -9.20 -11.18 -2.05
C LEU A 398 -9.83 -11.63 -0.71
N PRO A 399 -9.04 -11.69 0.37
CA PRO A 399 -7.63 -11.31 0.46
C PRO A 399 -6.66 -12.51 0.42
N ILE A 400 -7.09 -13.67 -0.07
CA ILE A 400 -6.24 -14.87 -0.19
C ILE A 400 -5.20 -14.68 -1.27
N ASP A 401 -5.63 -14.27 -2.46
CA ASP A 401 -4.80 -14.05 -3.64
C ASP A 401 -4.45 -12.54 -3.73
N LYS A 402 -3.93 -11.95 -2.65
CA LYS A 402 -3.65 -10.49 -2.60
C LYS A 402 -2.39 -10.06 -3.36
N ASP A 403 -1.42 -10.96 -3.52
CA ASP A 403 -0.11 -10.65 -4.09
C ASP A 403 -0.11 -10.91 -5.59
N LEU A 404 -0.27 -9.85 -6.38
CA LEU A 404 -0.08 -9.90 -7.83
C LEU A 404 1.41 -9.80 -8.14
N LYS A 405 1.95 -10.81 -8.82
CA LYS A 405 3.37 -10.87 -9.17
C LYS A 405 3.54 -10.69 -10.66
N VAL A 406 4.35 -9.71 -11.05
CA VAL A 406 4.77 -9.48 -12.44
C VAL A 406 6.25 -9.78 -12.51
N THR A 407 6.63 -10.76 -13.33
CA THR A 407 8.00 -11.22 -13.49
C THR A 407 8.44 -11.09 -14.94
N LEU A 408 9.65 -10.61 -15.15
CA LEU A 408 10.33 -10.68 -16.44
C LEU A 408 11.30 -11.85 -16.45
N TYR A 409 11.26 -12.59 -17.55
CA TYR A 409 12.15 -13.69 -17.85
C TYR A 409 12.91 -13.42 -19.13
N ASP A 410 14.09 -14.00 -19.22
CA ASP A 410 14.88 -14.08 -20.45
C ASP A 410 14.65 -15.43 -21.10
N TYR A 411 14.24 -15.44 -22.37
CA TYR A 411 13.99 -16.67 -23.10
C TYR A 411 15.29 -17.27 -23.62
N ASP A 412 15.52 -18.54 -23.30
CA ASP A 412 16.69 -19.28 -23.75
C ASP A 412 16.29 -20.45 -24.64
N LEU A 413 16.83 -20.52 -25.86
CA LEU A 413 16.52 -21.63 -26.78
C LEU A 413 17.08 -22.99 -26.29
N LEU A 414 18.24 -22.97 -25.64
CA LEU A 414 19.03 -24.17 -25.30
C LEU A 414 19.22 -24.40 -23.79
N SER A 415 18.84 -23.43 -22.97
CA SER A 415 18.92 -23.48 -21.51
C SER A 415 17.55 -23.22 -20.87
N LYS A 416 17.52 -23.20 -19.54
CA LYS A 416 16.33 -22.83 -18.81
C LYS A 416 16.28 -21.30 -18.71
N ASP A 417 15.16 -20.73 -19.12
CA ASP A 417 14.87 -19.31 -19.01
C ASP A 417 15.27 -18.72 -17.65
N GLU A 418 16.02 -17.63 -17.72
CA GLU A 418 16.53 -16.93 -16.54
C GLU A 418 15.50 -15.90 -16.05
N LYS A 419 15.29 -15.82 -14.73
CA LYS A 419 14.47 -14.74 -14.15
C LYS A 419 15.30 -13.47 -14.12
N ILE A 420 14.85 -12.44 -14.84
CA ILE A 420 15.47 -11.11 -14.84
C ILE A 420 15.11 -10.37 -13.55
N GLY A 421 13.83 -10.31 -13.22
CA GLY A 421 13.35 -9.66 -12.01
C GLY A 421 11.85 -9.78 -11.81
N GLU A 422 11.38 -9.41 -10.62
CA GLU A 422 9.95 -9.46 -10.24
C GLU A 422 9.58 -8.25 -9.39
N THR A 423 8.32 -7.83 -9.52
CA THR A 423 7.66 -6.88 -8.61
C THR A 423 6.36 -7.49 -8.10
N VAL A 424 5.96 -7.08 -6.90
CA VAL A 424 4.73 -7.57 -6.23
C VAL A 424 3.85 -6.39 -5.88
N ILE A 425 2.57 -6.48 -6.22
CA ILE A 425 1.54 -5.47 -5.94
C ILE A 425 0.55 -6.08 -4.94
N ASP A 426 0.31 -5.37 -3.83
CA ASP A 426 -0.66 -5.77 -2.83
C ASP A 426 -2.07 -5.27 -3.22
N LEU A 427 -2.80 -6.12 -3.94
CA LEU A 427 -4.13 -5.80 -4.45
C LEU A 427 -5.14 -5.53 -3.34
N GLU A 428 -4.97 -6.14 -2.16
CA GLU A 428 -5.85 -5.90 -1.03
C GLU A 428 -5.73 -4.44 -0.55
N ASN A 429 -4.52 -3.92 -0.40
CA ASN A 429 -4.31 -2.53 0.00
C ASN A 429 -4.82 -1.55 -1.07
N ARG A 430 -4.54 -1.81 -2.35
CA ARG A 430 -5.06 -0.97 -3.45
C ARG A 430 -6.59 -0.94 -3.47
N PHE A 431 -7.24 -2.09 -3.22
CA PHE A 431 -8.69 -2.21 -3.21
C PHE A 431 -9.36 -1.50 -2.03
N LEU A 432 -8.72 -1.57 -0.84
CA LEU A 432 -9.26 -1.02 0.41
C LEU A 432 -8.94 0.46 0.60
N SER A 433 -7.86 0.95 -0.01
CA SER A 433 -7.45 2.34 0.12
C SER A 433 -8.51 3.32 -0.36
N ARG A 434 -8.65 4.44 0.35
CA ARG A 434 -9.54 5.54 -0.02
C ARG A 434 -9.19 6.18 -1.35
N PHE A 435 -7.93 6.10 -1.78
CA PHE A 435 -7.43 6.75 -2.99
C PHE A 435 -7.90 6.08 -4.28
N GLY A 436 -8.49 4.87 -4.22
CA GLY A 436 -9.05 4.22 -5.40
C GLY A 436 -8.00 3.82 -6.44
N ALA A 437 -6.87 3.27 -5.99
CA ALA A 437 -5.71 2.92 -6.81
C ALA A 437 -5.92 1.70 -7.74
N ARG A 438 -6.90 1.78 -8.64
CA ARG A 438 -7.14 0.84 -9.76
C ARG A 438 -6.53 1.40 -11.05
N CYS A 439 -7.24 1.40 -12.17
CA CYS A 439 -6.82 2.07 -13.40
C CYS A 439 -6.82 3.62 -13.32
N GLY A 440 -7.42 4.17 -12.27
CA GLY A 440 -7.48 5.61 -12.00
C GLY A 440 -8.55 6.34 -12.81
N LEU A 441 -8.81 7.59 -12.45
CA LEU A 441 -9.85 8.41 -13.06
C LEU A 441 -9.34 9.16 -14.31
N PRO A 442 -9.89 8.93 -15.52
CA PRO A 442 -9.54 9.73 -16.70
C PRO A 442 -9.94 11.20 -16.50
N GLN A 443 -9.31 12.13 -17.23
CA GLN A 443 -9.61 13.56 -17.09
C GLN A 443 -11.04 13.89 -17.52
N THR A 444 -11.52 13.27 -18.60
CA THR A 444 -12.90 13.40 -19.09
C THR A 444 -13.61 12.06 -19.15
N TYR A 445 -14.93 12.10 -18.94
CA TYR A 445 -15.78 10.92 -19.12
C TYR A 445 -16.15 10.80 -20.60
N SER A 446 -15.44 9.90 -21.30
CA SER A 446 -15.69 9.59 -22.70
C SER A 446 -16.27 8.18 -22.85
N ILE A 447 -17.28 8.03 -23.71
CA ILE A 447 -17.95 6.74 -23.98
C ILE A 447 -17.32 6.00 -25.17
N SER A 448 -16.44 6.65 -25.93
CA SER A 448 -15.77 6.09 -27.11
C SER A 448 -14.40 6.74 -27.34
N GLY A 449 -13.68 6.27 -28.37
CA GLY A 449 -12.35 6.80 -28.72
C GLY A 449 -11.23 6.33 -27.79
N PRO A 450 -10.02 6.91 -27.92
CA PRO A 450 -8.83 6.50 -27.16
C PRO A 450 -8.94 6.77 -25.65
N ASN A 451 -9.83 7.68 -25.24
CA ASN A 451 -10.09 8.06 -23.85
C ASN A 451 -11.35 7.39 -23.27
N ARG A 452 -11.84 6.32 -23.90
CA ARG A 452 -13.02 5.58 -23.43
C ARG A 452 -12.84 5.17 -21.96
N TRP A 453 -13.90 5.38 -21.18
CA TRP A 453 -14.02 4.97 -19.79
C TRP A 453 -13.77 3.46 -19.62
N ARG A 454 -12.95 3.10 -18.64
CA ARG A 454 -12.50 1.72 -18.38
C ARG A 454 -12.99 1.12 -17.07
N ASP A 455 -13.55 1.91 -16.14
CA ASP A 455 -14.10 1.33 -14.91
C ASP A 455 -15.42 0.61 -15.20
N GLN A 456 -15.62 -0.53 -14.54
CA GLN A 456 -16.87 -1.29 -14.64
C GLN A 456 -18.09 -0.49 -14.13
N LEU A 457 -17.87 0.47 -13.21
CA LEU A 457 -18.88 1.35 -12.65
C LEU A 457 -18.85 2.71 -13.32
N ARG A 458 -20.01 3.34 -13.44
CA ARG A 458 -20.12 4.73 -13.91
C ARG A 458 -19.61 5.71 -12.84
N PRO A 459 -19.16 6.91 -13.23
CA PRO A 459 -18.75 7.96 -12.29
C PRO A 459 -19.78 8.24 -11.18
N SER A 460 -21.07 8.29 -11.51
CA SER A 460 -22.17 8.50 -10.54
C SER A 460 -22.25 7.40 -9.48
N GLN A 461 -22.03 6.13 -9.88
CA GLN A 461 -22.02 4.97 -8.99
C GLN A 461 -20.76 4.99 -8.11
N LEU A 462 -19.59 5.31 -8.67
CA LEU A 462 -18.35 5.50 -7.91
C LEU A 462 -18.51 6.60 -6.86
N LEU A 463 -19.13 7.72 -7.23
CA LEU A 463 -19.41 8.83 -6.31
C LEU A 463 -20.34 8.42 -5.17
N HIS A 464 -21.37 7.62 -5.47
CA HIS A 464 -22.25 7.05 -4.45
C HIS A 464 -21.49 6.17 -3.45
N ILE A 465 -20.66 5.25 -3.95
CA ILE A 465 -19.83 4.37 -3.12
C ILE A 465 -18.83 5.18 -2.29
N TYR A 466 -18.22 6.20 -2.89
CA TYR A 466 -17.32 7.10 -2.19
C TYR A 466 -18.03 7.79 -1.02
N ALA A 467 -19.20 8.38 -1.26
CA ALA A 467 -19.99 9.05 -0.22
C ALA A 467 -20.35 8.11 0.94
N GLN A 468 -20.77 6.88 0.63
CA GLN A 468 -21.05 5.86 1.65
C GLN A 468 -19.81 5.52 2.49
N ARG A 469 -18.65 5.35 1.85
CA ARG A 469 -17.39 5.02 2.55
C ARG A 469 -16.90 6.14 3.45
N GLN A 470 -17.14 7.40 3.07
CA GLN A 470 -16.80 8.56 3.89
C GLN A 470 -17.87 8.87 4.96
N GLY A 471 -18.96 8.09 5.01
CA GLY A 471 -20.08 8.36 5.93
C GLY A 471 -20.86 9.64 5.58
N TYR A 472 -20.74 10.14 4.36
CA TYR A 472 -21.48 11.31 3.89
C TYR A 472 -22.93 10.96 3.55
N LYS A 473 -23.78 11.99 3.53
CA LYS A 473 -25.11 11.86 2.92
C LYS A 473 -24.95 11.50 1.44
N LEU A 474 -25.78 10.58 0.97
CA LEU A 474 -25.77 10.14 -0.43
C LEU A 474 -25.90 11.34 -1.39
N PRO A 475 -25.14 11.34 -2.50
CA PRO A 475 -25.14 12.45 -3.43
C PRO A 475 -26.51 12.59 -4.12
N VAL A 476 -26.98 13.83 -4.26
CA VAL A 476 -28.16 14.14 -5.07
C VAL A 476 -27.66 14.56 -6.44
N ILE A 477 -27.90 13.71 -7.45
CA ILE A 477 -27.39 13.88 -8.81
C ILE A 477 -28.53 14.30 -9.73
N THR A 478 -28.31 15.37 -10.50
CA THR A 478 -29.17 15.86 -11.57
C THR A 478 -28.30 16.21 -12.79
N ASP A 479 -28.91 16.39 -13.96
CA ASP A 479 -28.20 16.65 -15.22
C ASP A 479 -27.28 17.90 -15.21
N SER A 480 -27.50 18.83 -14.28
CA SER A 480 -26.75 20.10 -14.22
C SER A 480 -26.12 20.39 -12.86
N LYS A 481 -26.44 19.58 -11.82
CA LYS A 481 -26.01 19.82 -10.45
C LYS A 481 -25.80 18.53 -9.67
N ILE A 482 -24.72 18.47 -8.90
CA ILE A 482 -24.47 17.45 -7.88
C ILE A 482 -24.29 18.12 -6.52
N THR A 483 -24.91 17.55 -5.48
CA THR A 483 -24.68 17.96 -4.08
C THR A 483 -24.00 16.82 -3.30
N LEU A 484 -22.83 17.08 -2.73
CA LEU A 484 -22.06 16.14 -1.90
C LEU A 484 -21.52 16.88 -0.67
N ALA A 485 -21.65 16.27 0.52
CA ALA A 485 -21.13 16.82 1.79
C ALA A 485 -21.53 18.28 2.09
N GLY A 486 -22.68 18.74 1.56
CA GLY A 486 -23.14 20.13 1.73
C GLY A 486 -22.59 21.12 0.70
N GLU A 487 -21.67 20.69 -0.16
CA GLU A 487 -21.20 21.47 -1.32
C GLU A 487 -22.05 21.20 -2.56
N GLU A 488 -22.27 22.23 -3.37
CA GLU A 488 -22.96 22.15 -4.65
C GLU A 488 -21.97 22.35 -5.80
N PHE A 489 -22.05 21.47 -6.80
CA PHE A 489 -21.24 21.49 -8.01
C PHE A 489 -22.16 21.67 -9.21
N LEU A 490 -21.90 22.68 -10.05
CA LEU A 490 -22.66 22.94 -11.26
C LEU A 490 -21.86 22.55 -12.50
N LEU A 491 -22.54 21.98 -13.49
CA LEU A 491 -21.93 21.63 -14.78
C LEU A 491 -21.34 22.85 -15.49
N ALA A 492 -22.05 23.98 -15.43
CA ALA A 492 -21.64 25.23 -16.09
C ALA A 492 -20.28 25.73 -15.59
N ASP A 493 -19.95 25.53 -14.31
CA ASP A 493 -18.67 25.97 -13.73
C ASP A 493 -17.46 25.21 -14.31
N PHE A 494 -17.70 24.03 -14.89
CA PHE A 494 -16.67 23.14 -15.44
C PHE A 494 -16.58 23.20 -16.97
N GLU A 495 -17.70 23.42 -17.67
CA GLU A 495 -17.77 23.35 -19.14
C GLU A 495 -17.77 24.71 -19.84
N ASP A 496 -17.70 25.83 -19.12
CA ASP A 496 -17.76 27.17 -19.74
C ASP A 496 -16.59 27.40 -20.72
N GLY A 497 -16.93 27.52 -22.01
CA GLY A 497 -16.00 27.87 -23.08
C GLY A 497 -15.24 26.72 -23.77
N LYS A 498 -15.44 25.44 -23.39
CA LYS A 498 -14.78 24.31 -24.08
C LYS A 498 -15.70 23.68 -25.13
N PRO A 499 -15.25 23.50 -26.39
CA PRO A 499 -16.02 22.74 -27.36
C PRO A 499 -16.19 21.29 -26.86
N LEU A 500 -17.43 20.80 -26.85
CA LEU A 500 -17.74 19.44 -26.46
C LEU A 500 -17.11 18.47 -27.46
N GLY A 501 -16.18 17.65 -26.99
CA GLY A 501 -15.57 16.59 -27.80
C GLY A 501 -16.60 15.55 -28.22
N THR A 502 -16.44 15.00 -29.43
CA THR A 502 -17.35 14.02 -30.05
C THR A 502 -17.56 12.75 -29.23
N HIS A 503 -16.61 12.41 -28.34
CA HIS A 503 -16.60 11.17 -27.58
C HIS A 503 -17.17 11.28 -26.15
N LEU A 504 -17.57 12.49 -25.73
CA LEU A 504 -17.99 12.75 -24.35
C LEU A 504 -19.29 12.01 -24.00
N GLY A 505 -19.35 11.51 -22.77
CA GLY A 505 -20.56 10.92 -22.19
C GLY A 505 -21.60 11.95 -21.73
N PRO A 506 -22.71 11.48 -21.16
CA PRO A 506 -23.80 12.32 -20.65
C PRO A 506 -23.33 13.27 -19.52
N PRO A 507 -23.97 14.45 -19.37
CA PRO A 507 -23.48 15.51 -18.49
C PRO A 507 -23.43 15.19 -17.00
N ASP A 508 -24.40 14.41 -16.50
CA ASP A 508 -24.46 13.95 -15.11
C ASP A 508 -23.23 13.10 -14.73
N GLU A 509 -22.81 12.20 -15.60
CA GLU A 509 -21.63 11.36 -15.40
C GLU A 509 -20.33 12.17 -15.54
N ARG A 510 -20.28 13.14 -16.45
CA ARG A 510 -19.13 14.07 -16.55
C ARG A 510 -18.97 14.90 -15.27
N LEU A 511 -20.08 15.43 -14.75
CA LEU A 511 -20.08 16.19 -13.51
C LEU A 511 -19.70 15.31 -12.32
N ALA A 512 -20.18 14.07 -12.25
CA ALA A 512 -19.82 13.12 -11.21
C ALA A 512 -18.31 12.80 -11.21
N LEU A 513 -17.71 12.62 -12.39
CA LEU A 513 -16.27 12.43 -12.53
C LEU A 513 -15.47 13.66 -12.06
N TYR A 514 -15.92 14.86 -12.40
CA TYR A 514 -15.32 16.10 -11.92
C TYR A 514 -15.34 16.20 -10.39
N VAL A 515 -16.47 15.84 -9.75
CA VAL A 515 -16.57 15.81 -8.29
C VAL A 515 -15.62 14.78 -7.69
N LEU A 516 -15.49 13.59 -8.30
CA LEU A 516 -14.57 12.54 -7.87
C LEU A 516 -13.10 13.00 -7.92
N HIS A 517 -12.69 13.73 -8.96
CA HIS A 517 -11.33 14.29 -9.06
C HIS A 517 -10.99 15.24 -7.92
N LYS A 518 -11.97 16.01 -7.43
CA LYS A 518 -11.78 16.89 -6.27
C LYS A 518 -11.57 16.15 -4.94
N GLN A 519 -11.83 14.84 -4.90
CA GLN A 519 -11.68 14.04 -3.69
C GLN A 519 -10.27 13.46 -3.49
N GLY A 520 -9.31 13.79 -4.38
CA GLY A 520 -7.93 13.30 -4.27
C GLY A 520 -7.76 11.83 -4.64
N LEU A 521 -8.65 11.28 -5.46
CA LEU A 521 -8.53 9.92 -6.00
C LEU A 521 -7.40 9.83 -7.03
N VAL A 522 -6.86 8.63 -7.21
CA VAL A 522 -5.79 8.36 -8.18
C VAL A 522 -6.29 8.69 -9.60
N PRO A 523 -5.62 9.60 -10.34
CA PRO A 523 -5.95 9.86 -11.73
C PRO A 523 -5.55 8.66 -12.61
N GLU A 524 -6.09 8.60 -13.83
CA GLU A 524 -5.66 7.64 -14.84
C GLU A 524 -4.15 7.77 -15.03
N HIS A 525 -3.45 6.64 -14.90
CA HIS A 525 -2.01 6.68 -14.80
C HIS A 525 -1.32 5.45 -15.38
N VAL A 526 -0.01 5.62 -15.54
CA VAL A 526 0.96 4.55 -15.70
C VAL A 526 2.01 4.73 -14.60
N GLU A 527 2.34 3.65 -13.90
CA GLU A 527 3.40 3.65 -12.89
C GLU A 527 4.63 2.89 -13.37
N THR A 528 5.81 3.34 -12.95
CA THR A 528 7.08 2.67 -13.21
C THR A 528 7.50 1.93 -11.95
N ARG A 529 7.79 0.65 -12.06
CA ARG A 529 8.15 -0.16 -10.89
C ARG A 529 9.49 -0.84 -11.10
N ALA A 530 10.29 -0.83 -10.04
CA ALA A 530 11.53 -1.58 -9.98
C ALA A 530 11.22 -3.08 -9.86
N LEU A 531 11.98 -3.87 -10.60
CA LEU A 531 11.97 -5.31 -10.56
C LEU A 531 13.26 -5.79 -9.89
N PHE A 532 13.10 -6.72 -8.96
CA PHE A 532 14.18 -7.23 -8.13
C PHE A 532 14.43 -8.70 -8.42
N SER A 533 15.71 -9.11 -8.35
CA SER A 533 16.07 -10.52 -8.42
C SER A 533 15.92 -11.14 -7.04
N PRO A 534 15.38 -12.37 -6.90
CA PRO A 534 15.39 -13.09 -5.63
C PRO A 534 16.79 -13.32 -5.06
N LEU A 535 17.83 -13.29 -5.93
CA LEU A 535 19.23 -13.45 -5.53
C LEU A 535 19.85 -12.14 -5.02
N GLN A 536 19.27 -11.00 -5.40
CA GLN A 536 19.74 -9.65 -5.04
C GLN A 536 18.51 -8.75 -4.78
N PRO A 537 17.81 -8.94 -3.64
CA PRO A 537 16.56 -8.25 -3.35
C PRO A 537 16.71 -6.73 -3.15
N ASP A 538 17.91 -6.26 -2.79
CA ASP A 538 18.19 -4.85 -2.50
C ASP A 538 18.79 -4.08 -3.70
N ILE A 539 18.99 -4.76 -4.84
CA ILE A 539 19.56 -4.16 -6.05
C ILE A 539 18.50 -4.19 -7.13
N GLU A 540 18.04 -3.01 -7.54
CA GLU A 540 17.15 -2.86 -8.69
C GLU A 540 17.83 -3.45 -9.93
N GLN A 541 17.12 -4.36 -10.60
CA GLN A 541 17.63 -5.00 -11.80
C GLN A 541 17.13 -4.26 -13.05
N VAL A 542 15.85 -3.88 -13.05
CA VAL A 542 15.12 -3.34 -14.21
C VAL A 542 13.95 -2.47 -13.73
N SER A 543 13.52 -1.51 -14.55
CA SER A 543 12.26 -0.79 -14.36
C SER A 543 11.23 -1.18 -15.44
N ALA A 544 9.98 -1.40 -15.04
CA ALA A 544 8.88 -1.68 -15.97
C ALA A 544 7.69 -0.75 -15.73
N ARG A 545 7.05 -0.30 -16.81
CA ARG A 545 5.83 0.53 -16.77
C ARG A 545 4.59 -0.32 -16.92
N PHE A 546 3.63 -0.12 -16.03
CA PHE A 546 2.35 -0.80 -16.09
C PHE A 546 1.22 -0.02 -15.42
N CYS A 547 0.01 -0.52 -15.63
CA CYS A 547 -1.21 -0.11 -14.92
C CYS A 547 -1.98 -1.38 -14.54
N CYS A 548 -2.67 -1.36 -13.40
CA CYS A 548 -3.45 -2.49 -12.89
C CYS A 548 -4.88 -2.05 -12.63
N GLU A 549 -5.84 -2.78 -13.17
CA GLU A 549 -7.29 -2.59 -13.00
C GLU A 549 -7.90 -3.66 -12.10
#